data_AF-A0A2T2TSX1-F1
#
_entry.id   AF-A0A2T2TSX1-F1
#
_cell.length_a   1.000
_cell.length_b   1.000
_cell.length_c   1.000
_cell.angle_alpha   90.00
_cell.angle_beta   90.00
_cell.angle_gamma   90.00
#
_symmetry.space_group_name_H-M   'P 1'
#
loop_
_entity.id
_entity.type
_entity.pdbx_description
1 polymer ?
#
loop_
_entity_poly.entity_id
_entity_poly.type
_entity_poly.pdbx_seq_one_letter_code
_entity_poly.pdbx_strand_id
1 'polypeptide(L)' 'MTWSEDEADYVPTQIIAELFKSRGYGGIVYRSGLGDGHNVVFFDVDVAGLVNCSLFEADAVHFNFKQVTNPYFAHSDS' A
#
# COMPACT_ATOMS: atom_id res chain seq x y z
N MET A 1 13.21 24.16 -9.18
CA MET A 1 13.23 23.13 -8.13
C MET A 1 12.68 21.87 -8.76
N THR A 2 13.50 20.84 -8.92
CA THR A 2 13.06 19.52 -9.35
C THR A 2 12.72 18.74 -8.10
N TRP A 3 11.44 18.52 -7.86
CA TRP A 3 10.97 17.58 -6.84
C TRP A 3 11.52 16.20 -7.17
N SER A 4 11.94 15.44 -6.17
CA SER A 4 12.17 14.01 -6.40
C SER A 4 10.84 13.35 -6.77
N GLU A 5 10.84 12.35 -7.66
CA GLU A 5 9.60 11.67 -8.09
C GLU A 5 8.80 11.16 -6.88
N ASP A 6 9.50 10.71 -5.83
CA ASP A 6 8.90 10.29 -4.56
C ASP A 6 8.06 11.41 -3.92
N GLU A 7 8.56 12.64 -3.87
CA GLU A 7 7.90 13.76 -3.19
C GLU A 7 6.61 14.18 -3.91
N ALA A 8 6.58 14.10 -5.24
CA ALA A 8 5.39 14.41 -6.03
C ALA A 8 4.25 13.39 -5.81
N ASP A 9 4.59 12.11 -5.63
CA ASP A 9 3.62 11.04 -5.44
C ASP A 9 2.98 11.03 -4.03
N TYR A 10 3.67 11.59 -3.02
CA TYR A 10 3.16 11.66 -1.65
C TYR A 10 2.29 12.88 -1.35
N VAL A 11 2.43 13.98 -2.10
CA VAL A 11 1.64 15.22 -1.90
C VAL A 11 0.13 14.96 -1.87
N PRO A 12 -0.48 14.20 -2.80
CA PRO A 12 -1.91 13.93 -2.77
C PRO A 12 -2.35 13.21 -1.50
N THR A 13 -1.59 12.19 -1.07
CA THR A 13 -1.88 11.41 0.14
C THR A 13 -1.81 12.27 1.40
N GLN A 14 -0.83 13.17 1.48
CA GLN A 14 -0.70 14.11 2.59
C GLN A 14 -1.86 15.10 2.67
N ILE A 15 -2.29 15.67 1.54
CA ILE A 15 -3.43 16.60 1.49
C ILE A 15 -4.70 15.89 1.99
N ILE A 16 -4.93 14.65 1.57
CA ILE A 16 -6.08 13.85 2.01
C ILE A 16 -6.00 13.59 3.53
N ALA A 17 -4.82 13.23 4.04
CA ALA A 17 -4.61 13.01 5.47
C ALA A 17 -4.94 14.26 6.31
N GLU A 18 -4.43 15.42 5.92
CA GLU A 18 -4.69 16.69 6.60
C GLU A 18 -6.16 17.11 6.52
N LEU A 19 -6.83 16.85 5.39
CA LEU A 19 -8.27 17.09 5.27
C LEU A 19 -9.06 16.28 6.31
N PHE A 20 -8.84 14.98 6.41
CA PHE A 20 -9.54 14.15 7.40
C PHE A 20 -9.16 14.54 8.84
N LYS A 21 -7.89 14.83 9.11
CA LYS A 21 -7.46 15.31 10.42
C LYS A 21 -8.18 16.61 10.82
N SER A 22 -8.26 17.59 9.92
CA SER A 22 -8.95 18.87 10.16
C SER A 22 -10.46 18.74 10.42
N ARG A 23 -11.07 17.62 10.01
CA ARG A 23 -12.48 17.31 10.24
C ARG A 23 -12.72 16.52 11.54
N GLY A 24 -11.67 16.25 12.32
CA GLY A 24 -11.76 15.57 13.61
C GLY A 24 -11.79 14.05 13.53
N TYR A 25 -11.43 13.45 12.38
CA TYR A 25 -11.23 12.00 12.31
C TYR A 25 -9.95 11.59 13.06
N GLY A 26 -9.89 10.35 13.55
CA GLY A 26 -8.72 9.83 14.29
C GLY A 26 -7.65 9.16 13.41
N GLY A 27 -7.94 8.93 12.14
CA GLY A 27 -7.06 8.19 11.23
C GLY A 27 -7.71 7.84 9.90
N ILE A 28 -7.00 7.05 9.09
CA ILE A 28 -7.41 6.59 7.76
C ILE A 28 -7.17 5.09 7.63
N VAL A 29 -8.12 4.37 7.05
CA VAL A 29 -7.99 2.96 6.65
C VAL A 29 -8.06 2.90 5.12
N TYR A 30 -7.10 2.25 4.49
CA TYR A 30 -7.03 2.13 3.04
C TYR A 30 -6.53 0.74 2.61
N ARG A 31 -6.87 0.32 1.40
CA ARG A 31 -6.47 -0.99 0.87
C ARG A 31 -4.95 -1.06 0.73
N SER A 32 -4.34 -2.17 1.15
CA SER A 32 -2.90 -2.41 0.96
C SER A 32 -2.56 -2.49 -0.53
N GLY A 33 -1.42 -1.90 -0.91
CA GLY A 33 -0.90 -1.96 -2.28
C GLY A 33 -0.12 -3.23 -2.61
N LEU A 34 0.31 -3.99 -1.59
CA LEU A 34 1.18 -5.17 -1.74
C LEU A 34 0.43 -6.51 -1.68
N GLY A 35 -0.80 -6.51 -1.19
CA GLY A 35 -1.59 -7.73 -1.04
C GLY A 35 -2.95 -7.48 -0.45
N ASP A 36 -3.61 -8.57 -0.05
CA ASP A 36 -4.90 -8.49 0.61
C ASP A 36 -4.77 -7.89 2.01
N GLY A 37 -5.70 -7.00 2.34
CA GLY A 37 -5.75 -6.33 3.65
C GLY A 37 -5.82 -4.81 3.53
N HIS A 38 -5.72 -4.18 4.69
CA HIS A 38 -5.77 -2.73 4.81
C HIS A 38 -4.57 -2.23 5.61
N ASN A 39 -4.05 -1.08 5.18
CA ASN A 39 -3.15 -0.28 5.98
C ASN A 39 -3.98 0.70 6.81
N VAL A 40 -3.52 0.97 8.03
CA VAL A 40 -4.16 1.88 8.96
C VAL A 40 -3.16 2.97 9.36
N VAL A 41 -3.59 4.22 9.31
CA VAL A 41 -2.85 5.38 9.79
C VAL A 41 -3.65 6.00 10.92
N PHE A 42 -3.01 6.25 12.05
CA PHE A 42 -3.55 7.04 13.15
C PHE A 42 -2.95 8.44 13.10
N PHE A 43 -3.76 9.48 13.34
CA PHE A 43 -3.26 10.86 13.42
C PHE A 43 -2.68 11.21 14.79
N ASP A 44 -3.09 10.46 15.81
CA ASP A 44 -2.54 10.46 17.16
C ASP A 44 -2.36 9.00 17.56
N VAL A 45 -1.15 8.60 17.91
CA VAL A 45 -0.85 7.20 18.27
C VAL A 45 -1.15 6.93 19.75
N ASP A 46 -1.21 7.99 20.58
CA ASP A 46 -1.36 7.88 22.03
C ASP A 46 -2.78 7.47 22.43
N VAL A 47 -3.74 7.61 21.52
CA VAL A 47 -5.11 7.10 21.69
C VAL A 47 -5.19 5.58 21.53
N ALA A 48 -4.15 4.93 20.99
CA ALA A 48 -4.12 3.49 20.77
C ALA A 48 -3.37 2.79 21.90
N GLY A 49 -4.05 1.86 22.58
CA GLY A 49 -3.40 0.95 23.53
C GLY A 49 -2.70 -0.20 22.80
N LEU A 50 -1.44 -0.46 23.15
CA LEU A 50 -0.72 -1.64 22.63
C LEU A 50 -1.26 -2.91 23.30
N VAL A 51 -2.02 -3.71 22.54
CA VAL A 51 -2.56 -4.99 23.02
C VAL A 51 -1.59 -6.15 22.77
N ASN A 52 -0.96 -6.19 21.60
CA ASN A 52 0.00 -7.21 21.21
C ASN A 52 0.98 -6.65 20.16
N CYS A 53 2.23 -7.11 20.18
CA CYS A 53 3.25 -6.80 19.19
C CYS A 53 4.03 -8.06 18.88
N SER A 54 4.24 -8.35 17.59
CA SER A 54 5.03 -9.50 17.15
C SER A 54 5.85 -9.09 15.93
N LEU A 55 7.11 -9.54 15.89
CA LEU A 55 8.00 -9.31 14.76
C LEU A 55 7.76 -10.41 13.72
N PHE A 56 7.61 -10.00 12.46
CA PHE A 56 7.44 -10.91 11.33
C PHE A 56 8.50 -10.61 10.28
N GLU A 57 9.00 -11.67 9.64
CA GLU A 57 9.84 -11.58 8.45
C GLU A 57 8.97 -11.77 7.20
N ALA A 58 9.30 -11.06 6.12
CA ALA A 58 8.63 -11.24 4.85
C ALA A 58 9.07 -12.57 4.22
N ASP A 59 8.13 -13.51 4.09
CA ASP A 59 8.39 -14.84 3.53
C ASP A 59 8.31 -14.85 1.99
N ALA A 60 7.18 -14.41 1.42
CA ALA A 60 6.97 -14.38 -0.02
C ALA A 60 5.97 -13.30 -0.45
N VAL A 61 6.09 -12.85 -1.71
CA VAL A 61 5.07 -12.04 -2.39
C VAL A 61 4.37 -12.90 -3.43
N HIS A 62 3.05 -13.05 -3.32
CA HIS A 62 2.26 -13.86 -4.23
C HIS A 62 1.62 -13.00 -5.32
N PHE A 63 1.98 -13.26 -6.58
CA PHE A 63 1.35 -12.64 -7.74
C PHE A 63 0.52 -13.66 -8.50
N ASN A 64 -0.71 -13.31 -8.83
CA ASN A 64 -1.58 -14.10 -9.68
C ASN A 64 -1.55 -13.53 -11.10
N PHE A 65 -1.07 -14.33 -12.05
CA PHE A 65 -1.05 -13.95 -13.45
C PHE A 65 -2.16 -14.67 -14.20
N LYS A 66 -2.92 -13.91 -15.00
CA LYS A 66 -3.87 -14.47 -15.96
C LYS A 66 -3.36 -14.17 -17.35
N GLN A 67 -3.40 -15.15 -18.23
CA GLN A 67 -3.12 -14.93 -19.64
C GLN A 67 -4.16 -13.98 -20.24
N VAL A 68 -3.71 -12.86 -20.81
CA VAL A 68 -4.57 -11.81 -21.37
C VAL A 68 -4.53 -11.74 -22.91
N THR A 69 -3.71 -12.55 -23.59
CA THR A 69 -3.55 -12.52 -25.07
C THR A 69 -3.04 -13.85 -25.67
N ASN A 70 -2.70 -13.83 -26.96
CA ASN A 70 -2.23 -14.95 -27.77
C ASN A 70 -0.96 -15.60 -27.15
N PRO A 71 -1.02 -16.88 -26.73
CA PRO A 71 0.14 -17.58 -26.21
C PRO A 71 1.17 -17.78 -27.33
N TYR A 72 2.42 -17.40 -27.07
CA TYR A 72 3.52 -17.74 -27.96
C TYR A 72 3.94 -19.20 -27.71
N PHE A 73 3.78 -20.05 -28.71
CA PHE A 73 4.30 -21.42 -28.69
C PHE A 73 5.60 -21.46 -29.49
N ALA A 74 6.71 -21.73 -28.83
CA ALA A 74 7.96 -22.06 -29.52
C ALA A 74 7.82 -23.50 -30.05
N HIS A 75 7.69 -23.65 -31.36
CA HIS A 75 7.87 -24.95 -32.00
C HIS A 75 9.36 -25.30 -31.91
N SER A 76 9.68 -26.46 -31.32
CA SER A 76 11.01 -27.04 -31.45
C SER A 76 11.05 -27.74 -32.80
N ASP A 77 11.89 -27.24 -33.71
CA ASP A 77 12.18 -27.92 -34.96
C ASP A 77 12.99 -29.19 -34.64
N SER A 78 12.42 -30.35 -34.97
CA SER A 78 13.06 -31.67 -34.93
C SER A 78 13.41 -32.15 -36.33
#